data_AF-A0A3M2B3V1-F1
#
_entry.id   AF-A0A3M2B3V1-F1
#
_cell.length_a   1.000
_cell.length_b   1.000
_cell.length_c   1.000
_cell.angle_alpha   90.00
_cell.angle_beta   90.00
_cell.angle_gamma   90.00
#
_symmetry.space_group_name_H-M   'P 1'
#
loop_
_entity.id
_entity.type
_entity.pdbx_description
1 polymer ?
#
loop_
_entity_poly.entity_id
_entity_poly.type
_entity_poly.pdbx_seq_one_letter_code
_entity_poly.pdbx_strand_id
1 'polypeptide(L)'
;MLETRVSSGPDERTLLTFRTSVLPTDAQSFAAERIGNHRAFYLDFEGELGQGRGSVRRILAGGVHFFECSDRCVLVRLDLPESRLFLKGTSRDARTFEFRRARP
;
A
#
# COMPACT_ATOMS: atom_id res chain seq x y z
N MET A 1 -20.52 -9.37 -0.51
CA MET A 1 -20.36 -8.79 -1.85
C MET A 1 -19.26 -7.74 -1.75
N LEU A 2 -18.04 -8.06 -2.19
CA LEU A 2 -16.89 -7.15 -2.11
C LEU A 2 -16.77 -6.47 -3.47
N GLU A 3 -17.08 -5.17 -3.51
CA GLU A 3 -16.94 -4.36 -4.72
C GLU A 3 -15.46 -4.06 -4.96
N THR A 4 -14.88 -4.69 -5.96
CA THR A 4 -13.69 -4.16 -6.65
C THR A 4 -14.10 -2.83 -7.25
N ARG A 5 -13.74 -1.71 -6.60
CA ARG A 5 -13.88 -0.40 -7.22
C ARG A 5 -12.89 -0.31 -8.38
N VAL A 6 -13.41 -0.49 -9.58
CA VAL A 6 -12.66 -0.24 -10.82
C VAL A 6 -12.30 1.24 -10.83
N SER A 7 -11.01 1.56 -10.91
CA SER A 7 -10.53 2.94 -11.08
C SER A 7 -11.17 3.54 -12.33
N SER A 8 -11.73 4.74 -12.26
CA SER A 8 -12.46 5.38 -13.37
C SER A 8 -11.54 5.90 -14.49
N GLY A 9 -10.24 5.62 -14.39
CA GLY A 9 -9.19 6.01 -15.33
C GLY A 9 -7.80 6.02 -14.68
N PRO A 10 -6.72 6.15 -15.47
CA PRO A 10 -5.33 6.13 -14.98
C PRO A 10 -4.95 7.37 -14.15
N ASP A 11 -5.71 8.47 -14.30
CA ASP A 11 -5.47 9.74 -13.64
C ASP A 11 -6.19 9.92 -12.29
N GLU A 12 -7.07 8.98 -11.92
CA GLU A 12 -7.79 9.04 -10.65
C GLU A 12 -6.87 8.67 -9.49
N ARG A 13 -6.94 9.43 -8.39
CA ARG A 13 -6.15 9.19 -7.16
C ARG A 13 -6.77 8.08 -6.30
N THR A 14 -6.79 6.86 -6.82
CA THR A 14 -7.43 5.69 -6.19
C THR A 14 -6.46 4.83 -5.39
N LEU A 15 -5.15 4.99 -5.57
CA LEU A 15 -4.17 4.14 -4.91
C LEU A 15 -3.99 4.55 -3.45
N LEU A 16 -4.53 3.76 -2.53
CA LEU A 16 -4.23 3.88 -1.11
C LEU A 16 -2.71 3.74 -0.91
N THR A 17 -2.08 4.76 -0.36
CA THR A 17 -0.61 4.82 -0.29
C THR A 17 -0.13 4.97 1.14
N PHE A 18 0.88 4.18 1.49
CA PHE A 18 1.56 4.23 2.78
C PHE A 18 3.05 4.48 2.58
N ARG A 19 3.61 5.36 3.41
CA ARG A 19 5.05 5.52 3.58
C ARG A 19 5.53 4.61 4.71
N THR A 20 6.57 3.83 4.46
CA THR A 20 7.19 2.93 5.44
C THR A 20 8.71 3.09 5.42
N SER A 21 9.38 2.81 6.54
CA SER A 21 10.85 2.77 6.63
C SER A 21 11.43 1.37 6.40
N VAL A 22 10.57 0.35 6.37
CA VAL A 22 10.92 -1.06 6.15
C VAL A 22 10.04 -1.66 5.07
N LEU A 23 10.55 -2.69 4.39
CA LEU A 23 9.74 -3.44 3.43
C LEU A 23 8.73 -4.32 4.17
N PRO A 24 7.46 -4.38 3.72
CA PRO A 24 6.44 -5.25 4.32
C PRO A 24 6.76 -6.75 4.27
N THR A 25 7.72 -7.17 3.45
CA THR A 25 8.23 -8.54 3.38
C THR A 25 9.18 -8.89 4.53
N ASP A 26 9.88 -7.89 5.07
CA ASP A 26 11.08 -8.10 5.90
C ASP A 26 10.77 -8.00 7.40
N ALA A 27 9.56 -7.61 7.77
CA ALA A 27 9.17 -7.38 9.16
C ALA A 27 7.86 -8.10 9.52
N GLN A 28 7.81 -8.62 10.75
CA GLN A 28 6.58 -9.20 11.34
C GLN A 28 5.54 -8.11 11.66
N SER A 29 6.01 -6.91 12.00
CA SER A 29 5.20 -5.71 12.24
C SER A 29 5.99 -4.45 11.86
N PHE A 30 5.29 -3.40 11.45
CA PHE A 30 5.91 -2.13 11.09
C PHE A 30 4.92 -0.96 11.17
N ALA A 31 5.47 0.21 11.47
CA ALA A 31 4.75 1.47 11.39
C ALA A 31 4.66 1.93 9.92
N ALA A 32 3.50 2.49 9.56
CA ALA A 32 3.23 3.03 8.25
C ALA A 32 2.42 4.33 8.38
N GLU A 33 2.74 5.31 7.55
CA GLU A 33 2.01 6.56 7.47
C GLU A 33 1.19 6.61 6.19
N ARG A 34 -0.13 6.75 6.34
CA ARG A 34 -1.04 6.99 5.22
C ARG A 34 -0.77 8.37 4.66
N ILE A 35 -0.38 8.41 3.40
CA ILE A 35 -0.21 9.65 2.64
C ILE A 35 -1.34 9.76 1.60
N GLY A 36 -1.38 10.90 0.90
CA GLY A 36 -2.37 11.12 -0.14
C GLY A 36 -2.40 9.98 -1.16
N ASN A 37 -3.60 9.62 -1.62
CA ASN A 37 -3.73 8.59 -2.63
C ASN A 37 -3.00 9.00 -3.91
N HIS A 38 -2.36 8.02 -4.54
CA HIS A 38 -1.64 8.22 -5.81
C HIS A 38 -2.51 7.83 -6.99
N ARG A 39 -2.12 8.31 -8.17
CA ARG A 39 -2.73 7.92 -9.43
C ARG A 39 -2.23 6.55 -9.86
N ALA A 40 -3.09 5.77 -10.53
CA ALA A 40 -2.71 4.45 -11.06
C ALA A 40 -1.43 4.51 -11.92
N PHE A 41 -1.26 5.58 -12.71
CA PHE A 41 -0.06 5.82 -13.53
C PHE A 41 1.28 5.76 -12.74
N TYR A 42 1.27 6.04 -11.42
CA TYR A 42 2.50 6.00 -10.62
C TYR A 42 3.02 4.58 -10.33
N LEU A 43 2.22 3.53 -10.55
CA LEU A 43 2.68 2.14 -10.34
C LEU A 43 3.85 1.77 -11.26
N ASP A 44 3.84 2.36 -12.47
CA ASP A 44 4.84 2.08 -13.50
C ASP A 44 6.00 3.08 -13.52
N PHE A 45 5.92 4.17 -12.74
CA PHE A 45 6.92 5.22 -12.71
C PHE A 45 8.20 4.80 -11.96
N GLU A 46 9.35 5.02 -12.61
CA GLU A 46 10.68 4.93 -12.02
C GLU A 46 11.55 6.08 -12.55
N GLY A 47 12.49 6.56 -11.75
CA GLY A 47 13.42 7.64 -12.12
C GLY A 47 13.48 8.78 -11.11
N GLU A 48 14.13 9.87 -11.52
CA GLU A 48 14.35 11.06 -10.68
C GLU A 48 13.05 11.82 -10.41
N LEU A 49 12.83 12.17 -9.15
CA LEU A 49 11.82 13.13 -8.76
C LEU A 49 12.39 14.53 -9.01
N GLY A 50 11.77 15.29 -9.91
CA GLY A 50 12.22 16.65 -10.24
C GLY A 50 12.39 17.54 -9.00
N GLN A 51 13.26 18.56 -9.11
CA GLN A 51 13.63 19.49 -8.02
C GLN A 51 14.44 18.84 -6.89
N GLY A 52 15.30 17.85 -7.20
CA GLY A 52 16.23 17.27 -6.22
C GLY A 52 15.55 16.53 -5.07
N ARG A 53 14.34 15.98 -5.29
CA ARG A 53 13.54 15.30 -4.26
C ARG A 53 13.91 13.83 -4.06
N GLY A 54 14.95 13.36 -4.75
CA GLY A 54 15.40 11.96 -4.75
C GLY A 54 14.88 11.19 -5.96
N SER A 55 14.94 9.86 -5.92
CA SER A 55 14.55 8.98 -7.01
C SER A 55 13.60 7.88 -6.56
N VAL A 56 12.82 7.34 -7.50
CA VAL A 56 11.90 6.22 -7.30
C VAL A 56 12.42 5.03 -8.09
N ARG A 57 12.49 3.88 -7.41
CA ARG A 57 12.76 2.57 -8.02
C ARG A 57 11.71 1.59 -7.55
N ARG A 58 11.21 0.75 -8.46
CA ARG A 58 10.30 -0.34 -8.08
C ARG A 58 11.11 -1.41 -7.35
N ILE A 59 10.74 -1.68 -6.10
CA ILE A 59 11.34 -2.75 -5.29
C ILE A 59 10.59 -4.06 -5.48
N LEU A 60 9.26 -3.98 -5.54
CA LEU A 60 8.37 -5.13 -5.64
C LEU A 60 7.04 -4.69 -6.27
N ALA A 61 6.40 -5.60 -7.01
CA ALA A 61 5.06 -5.44 -7.57
C ALA A 61 4.25 -6.71 -7.36
N GLY A 62 2.93 -6.60 -7.28
CA GLY A 62 2.04 -7.72 -7.07
C GLY A 62 0.58 -7.31 -6.99
N GLY A 63 -0.28 -8.29 -6.73
CA GLY A 63 -1.71 -8.08 -6.49
C GLY A 63 -2.00 -7.70 -5.04
N VAL A 64 -3.10 -6.97 -4.84
CA VAL A 64 -3.62 -6.67 -3.51
C VAL A 64 -5.10 -7.01 -3.47
N HIS A 65 -5.50 -7.79 -2.47
CA HIS A 65 -6.90 -8.09 -2.18
C HIS A 65 -7.28 -7.48 -0.83
N PHE A 66 -8.26 -6.58 -0.84
CA PHE A 66 -8.81 -5.97 0.37
C PHE A 66 -9.91 -6.85 0.95
N PHE A 67 -9.83 -7.12 2.25
CA PHE A 67 -10.92 -7.70 3.04
C PHE A 67 -11.61 -6.63 3.88
N GLU A 68 -10.84 -5.65 4.36
CA GLU A 68 -11.35 -4.49 5.08
C GLU A 68 -10.51 -3.26 4.71
N CYS A 69 -11.18 -2.14 4.46
CA CYS A 69 -10.51 -0.86 4.24
C CYS A 69 -11.38 0.25 4.80
N SER A 70 -10.96 0.79 5.95
CA SER A 70 -11.55 1.93 6.62
C SER A 70 -10.45 2.86 7.13
N ASP A 71 -10.85 3.99 7.71
CA ASP A 71 -9.90 4.93 8.32
C ASP A 71 -9.21 4.38 9.58
N ARG A 72 -9.69 3.25 10.13
CA ARG A 72 -9.16 2.65 11.36
C ARG A 72 -8.53 1.28 11.14
N CYS A 73 -8.89 0.59 10.06
CA CYS A 73 -8.46 -0.77 9.81
C CYS A 73 -8.22 -1.00 8.32
N VAL A 74 -7.10 -1.64 8.01
CA VAL A 74 -6.79 -2.14 6.67
C VAL A 74 -6.40 -3.60 6.81
N LEU A 75 -7.20 -4.50 6.23
CA LEU A 75 -6.90 -5.93 6.18
C LEU A 75 -6.76 -6.34 4.72
N VAL A 76 -5.56 -6.79 4.34
CA VAL A 76 -5.23 -7.12 2.96
C VAL A 76 -4.46 -8.42 2.85
N ARG A 77 -4.62 -9.10 1.70
CA ARG A 77 -3.65 -10.08 1.20
C ARG A 77 -2.85 -9.45 0.08
N LEU A 78 -1.53 -9.55 0.18
CA LEU A 78 -0.59 -9.25 -0.90
C LEU A 78 -0.27 -10.55 -1.63
N ASP A 79 -0.43 -10.55 -2.94
CA ASP A 79 -0.02 -11.64 -3.84
C ASP A 79 1.21 -11.18 -4.60
N LEU A 80 2.38 -11.56 -4.08
CA LEU A 80 3.69 -11.21 -4.62
C LEU A 80 4.21 -12.39 -5.47
N PRO A 81 5.20 -12.19 -6.35
CA PRO A 81 5.72 -13.24 -7.22
C PRO A 81 6.14 -14.52 -6.48
N GLU A 82 6.74 -14.37 -5.29
CA GLU A 82 7.32 -15.49 -4.51
C GLU A 82 6.62 -15.73 -3.17
N SER A 83 5.64 -14.91 -2.79
CA SER A 83 5.01 -15.04 -1.47
C SER A 83 3.58 -14.49 -1.42
N ARG A 84 2.83 -14.95 -0.42
CA ARG A 84 1.52 -14.40 -0.07
C ARG A 84 1.54 -13.94 1.37
N LEU A 85 1.13 -12.69 1.59
CA LEU A 85 1.23 -12.05 2.89
C LEU A 85 -0.12 -11.49 3.30
N PHE A 86 -0.59 -11.86 4.49
CA PHE A 86 -1.75 -11.22 5.10
C PHE A 86 -1.27 -10.14 6.04
N LEU A 87 -1.79 -8.92 5.88
CA LEU A 87 -1.42 -7.77 6.69
C LEU A 87 -2.67 -7.13 7.28
N LYS A 88 -2.62 -6.88 8.59
CA LYS A 88 -3.61 -6.08 9.30
C LYS A 88 -2.96 -4.82 9.83
N GLY A 89 -3.38 -3.67 9.31
CA GLY A 89 -3.05 -2.35 9.80
C GLY A 89 -4.16 -1.81 10.69
N THR A 90 -3.80 -1.28 11.85
CA THR A 90 -4.75 -0.56 12.74
C THR A 90 -4.27 0.86 13.01
N SER A 91 -5.20 1.81 13.04
CA SER A 91 -4.90 3.23 13.29
C SER A 91 -5.78 3.84 14.38
N ARG A 92 -5.21 4.74 15.17
CA ARG A 92 -5.92 5.58 16.15
C ARG A 92 -6.23 6.99 15.65
N ASP A 93 -5.62 7.43 14.56
CA ASP A 93 -5.70 8.81 14.03
C ASP A 93 -5.97 8.89 12.52
N ALA A 94 -6.19 7.74 11.86
CA ALA A 94 -6.35 7.58 10.42
C ALA A 94 -5.14 7.97 9.55
N ARG A 95 -4.00 8.30 10.19
CA ARG A 95 -2.75 8.68 9.53
C ARG A 95 -1.66 7.67 9.81
N THR A 96 -1.51 7.26 11.06
CA THR A 96 -0.48 6.33 11.50
C THR A 96 -1.10 4.95 11.69
N PHE A 97 -0.59 3.97 10.96
CA PHE A 97 -1.02 2.57 11.03
C PHE A 97 0.12 1.72 11.58
N GLU A 98 -0.22 0.84 12.51
CA GLU A 98 0.65 -0.26 12.90
C GLU A 98 0.20 -1.50 12.12
N PHE A 99 1.02 -1.95 11.17
CA PHE A 99 0.77 -3.17 10.41
C PHE A 99 1.41 -4.38 11.06
N ARG A 100 0.72 -5.52 11.02
CA ARG A 100 1.23 -6.81 11.48
C ARG A 100 0.85 -7.92 10.50
N ARG A 101 1.67 -8.96 10.43
CA ARG A 101 1.32 -10.23 9.78
C ARG A 101 0.05 -10.79 10.44
N ALA A 102 -0.99 -10.96 9.65
CA ALA A 102 -2.21 -11.65 10.04
C ALA A 102 -2.14 -13.12 9.64
N ARG A 103 -2.99 -13.94 10.25
CA ARG A 103 -3.27 -15.30 9.74
C ARG A 103 -4.31 -15.20 8.62
N PRO A 104 -4.30 -16.15 7.66
CA PRO A 104 -5.33 -16.27 6.64
C PRO A 104 -6.74 -16.38 7.23
#